data_AF-A0A1M7J692-F1
#
_entry.id   AF-A0A1M7J692-F1
#
_cell.length_a   1.000
_cell.length_b   1.000
_cell.length_c   1.000
_cell.angle_alpha   90.00
_cell.angle_beta   90.00
_cell.angle_gamma   90.00
#
_symmetry.space_group_name_H-M   'P 1'
#
loop_
_entity.id
_entity.type
_entity.pdbx_description
1 polymer ?
#
loop_
_entity_poly.entity_id
_entity_poly.type
_entity_poly.pdbx_seq_one_letter_code
_entity_poly.pdbx_strand_id
1 'polypeptide(L)'
;MKIFIKNMVCGRCISAVENIFNDADIKIKSINLGEVETESEVSNHTLDLLEKKLAVTGFERIKDSAHQLIDKIKTLIIEKISELDIDENFLVSEFLSSTLHKDYSSLSKAFSQNENITLEQFFILQKIEKVKELLLYNECTLTEIAGKLGYKSVQHLSSQFRNSTGFTPTEFKKLKVHNRKPLDCV
;
A
#
# COMPACT_ATOMS: atom_id res chain seq x y z
N MET A 1 -16.26 9.85 -14.11
CA MET A 1 -16.73 8.98 -12.99
C MET A 1 -15.53 8.43 -12.22
N LYS A 2 -15.69 7.93 -10.98
CA LYS A 2 -14.59 7.30 -10.24
C LYS A 2 -14.56 5.79 -10.44
N ILE A 3 -13.37 5.26 -10.71
CA ILE A 3 -13.09 3.83 -10.88
C ILE A 3 -12.01 3.44 -9.88
N PHE A 4 -12.30 2.45 -9.05
CA PHE A 4 -11.38 1.96 -8.02
C PHE A 4 -10.68 0.70 -8.50
N ILE A 5 -9.37 0.61 -8.25
CA ILE A 5 -8.50 -0.42 -8.81
C ILE A 5 -7.63 -1.02 -7.72
N LYS A 6 -7.80 -2.33 -7.51
CA LYS A 6 -7.00 -3.13 -6.58
C LYS A 6 -5.59 -3.38 -7.12
N ASN A 7 -4.67 -3.66 -6.21
CA ASN A 7 -3.27 -4.04 -6.48
C ASN A 7 -2.39 -2.90 -7.04
N MET A 8 -2.81 -1.65 -6.88
CA MET A 8 -1.97 -0.48 -7.14
C MET A 8 -1.14 -0.16 -5.89
N VAL A 9 0.20 -0.22 -6.00
CA VAL A 9 1.09 -0.08 -4.82
C VAL A 9 2.25 0.90 -4.99
N CYS A 10 2.51 1.42 -6.19
CA CYS A 10 3.56 2.43 -6.40
C CYS A 10 3.32 3.26 -7.68
N GLY A 11 4.14 4.29 -7.90
CA GLY A 11 4.04 5.14 -9.10
C GLY A 11 4.12 4.37 -10.43
N ARG A 12 4.79 3.22 -10.48
CA ARG A 12 4.78 2.36 -11.68
C ARG A 12 3.39 1.77 -11.97
N CYS A 13 2.59 1.50 -10.94
CA CYS A 13 1.20 1.08 -11.10
C CYS A 13 0.35 2.20 -11.70
N ILE A 14 0.58 3.46 -11.30
CA ILE A 14 -0.09 4.63 -11.89
C ILE A 14 0.17 4.67 -13.40
N SER A 15 1.45 4.63 -13.82
CA SER A 15 1.78 4.65 -15.24
C SER A 15 1.24 3.43 -16.01
N ALA A 16 1.27 2.24 -15.41
CA ALA A 16 0.73 1.04 -16.04
C ALA A 16 -0.79 1.14 -16.25
N VAL A 17 -1.52 1.59 -15.23
CA VAL A 17 -2.98 1.80 -15.30
C VAL A 17 -3.33 2.92 -16.27
N GLU A 18 -2.59 4.02 -16.25
CA GLU A 18 -2.78 5.12 -17.20
C GLU A 18 -2.66 4.65 -18.65
N ASN A 19 -1.64 3.86 -18.97
CA ASN A 19 -1.49 3.25 -20.30
C ASN A 19 -2.66 2.33 -20.66
N ILE A 20 -3.16 1.53 -19.72
CA ILE A 20 -4.31 0.64 -19.96
C ILE A 20 -5.58 1.43 -20.29
N PHE A 21 -5.80 2.56 -19.61
CA PHE A 21 -6.94 3.44 -19.86
C PHE A 21 -6.81 4.15 -21.20
N ASN A 22 -5.61 4.66 -21.53
CA ASN A 22 -5.32 5.26 -22.83
C ASN A 22 -5.51 4.25 -23.99
N ASP A 23 -5.04 3.01 -23.82
CA ASP A 23 -5.22 1.90 -24.77
C ASP A 23 -6.68 1.44 -24.90
N ALA A 24 -7.54 1.84 -23.97
CA ALA A 24 -8.99 1.60 -24.01
C ALA A 24 -9.77 2.83 -24.51
N ASP A 25 -9.05 3.89 -24.95
CA ASP A 25 -9.60 5.18 -25.39
C ASP A 25 -10.45 5.87 -24.31
N ILE A 26 -10.06 5.71 -23.04
CA ILE A 26 -10.73 6.32 -21.88
C ILE A 26 -9.90 7.50 -21.41
N LYS A 27 -10.47 8.70 -21.52
CA LYS A 27 -9.82 9.92 -21.02
C LYS A 27 -9.84 10.01 -19.50
N ILE A 28 -8.65 10.17 -18.92
CA ILE A 28 -8.44 10.32 -17.49
C ILE A 28 -8.44 11.81 -17.14
N LYS A 29 -9.21 12.17 -16.12
CA LYS A 29 -9.18 13.48 -15.48
C LYS A 29 -8.12 13.54 -14.38
N SER A 30 -8.03 12.49 -13.55
CA SER A 30 -6.98 12.34 -12.54
C SER A 30 -6.72 10.87 -12.21
N ILE A 31 -5.50 10.54 -11.78
CA ILE A 31 -5.12 9.19 -11.36
C ILE A 31 -4.29 9.26 -10.07
N ASN A 32 -4.66 8.44 -9.10
CA ASN A 32 -3.94 8.24 -7.84
C ASN A 32 -3.82 6.74 -7.58
N LEU A 33 -3.04 6.34 -6.57
CA LEU A 33 -3.04 4.94 -6.16
C LEU A 33 -4.46 4.51 -5.74
N GLY A 34 -4.89 3.36 -6.26
CA GLY A 34 -6.20 2.77 -6.00
C GLY A 34 -7.39 3.42 -6.72
N GLU A 35 -7.21 4.54 -7.43
CA GLU A 35 -8.33 5.35 -7.93
C GLU A 35 -8.03 6.10 -9.23
N VAL A 36 -8.93 5.98 -10.21
CA VAL A 36 -8.90 6.74 -11.48
C VAL A 36 -10.21 7.51 -11.62
N GLU A 37 -10.12 8.82 -11.87
CA GLU A 37 -11.25 9.66 -12.23
C GLU A 37 -11.25 9.89 -13.75
N THR A 38 -12.34 9.52 -14.43
CA THR A 38 -12.51 9.73 -15.87
C THR A 38 -13.23 11.04 -16.18
N GLU A 39 -12.95 11.66 -17.32
CA GLU A 39 -13.59 12.91 -17.76
C GLU A 39 -15.10 12.78 -17.95
N SER A 40 -15.55 11.61 -18.44
CA SER A 40 -16.96 11.30 -18.73
C SER A 40 -17.35 9.93 -18.16
N GLU A 41 -18.65 9.60 -18.20
CA GLU A 41 -19.07 8.24 -17.92
C GLU A 41 -18.60 7.26 -19.00
N VAL A 42 -18.21 6.07 -18.56
CA VAL A 42 -17.71 5.00 -19.43
C VAL A 42 -18.80 3.96 -19.59
N SER A 43 -19.06 3.53 -20.84
CA SER A 43 -20.08 2.52 -21.11
C SER A 43 -19.73 1.16 -20.48
N ASN A 44 -20.74 0.36 -20.14
CA ASN A 44 -20.54 -0.99 -19.57
C ASN A 44 -19.68 -1.89 -20.48
N HIS A 45 -19.90 -1.83 -21.79
CA HIS A 45 -19.10 -2.60 -22.74
C HIS A 45 -17.61 -2.22 -22.71
N THR A 46 -17.31 -0.92 -22.63
CA THR A 46 -15.94 -0.42 -22.51
C THR A 46 -15.32 -0.81 -21.17
N LEU A 47 -16.11 -0.79 -20.09
CA LEU A 47 -15.67 -1.24 -18.76
C LEU A 47 -15.33 -2.73 -18.74
N ASP A 48 -16.08 -3.57 -19.44
CA ASP A 48 -15.79 -5.01 -19.52
C ASP A 48 -14.48 -5.27 -20.28
N LEU A 49 -14.20 -4.49 -21.33
CA LEU A 49 -12.92 -4.54 -22.04
C LEU A 49 -11.76 -4.07 -21.14
N LEU A 50 -11.99 -2.99 -20.39
CA LEU A 50 -11.02 -2.46 -19.44
C LEU A 50 -10.70 -3.49 -18.35
N GLU A 51 -11.71 -4.14 -17.77
CA GLU A 51 -11.53 -5.18 -16.74
C GLU A 51 -10.63 -6.32 -17.24
N LYS A 52 -10.80 -6.76 -18.50
CA LYS A 52 -9.92 -7.77 -19.10
C LYS A 52 -8.48 -7.28 -19.24
N LYS A 53 -8.26 -6.03 -19.66
CA LYS A 53 -6.92 -5.44 -19.79
C LYS A 53 -6.23 -5.26 -18.44
N LEU A 54 -6.97 -4.83 -17.43
CA LEU A 54 -6.50 -4.73 -16.04
C LEU A 54 -6.09 -6.11 -15.51
N ALA A 55 -6.92 -7.14 -15.72
CA ALA A 55 -6.64 -8.49 -15.24
C ALA A 55 -5.34 -9.08 -15.82
N VAL A 56 -5.03 -8.82 -17.10
CA VAL A 56 -3.78 -9.29 -17.75
C VAL A 56 -2.53 -8.72 -17.07
N THR A 57 -2.62 -7.53 -16.49
CA THR A 57 -1.51 -6.86 -15.81
C THR A 57 -1.54 -7.04 -14.28
N GLY A 58 -2.50 -7.81 -13.77
CA GLY A 58 -2.64 -8.12 -12.34
C GLY A 58 -3.48 -7.12 -11.54
N PHE A 59 -4.15 -6.17 -12.20
CA PHE A 59 -5.07 -5.23 -11.56
C PHE A 59 -6.52 -5.73 -11.61
N GLU A 60 -7.34 -5.23 -10.69
CA GLU A 60 -8.76 -5.61 -10.61
C GLU A 60 -9.64 -4.37 -10.34
N ARG A 61 -10.75 -4.22 -11.07
CA ARG A 61 -11.71 -3.14 -10.79
C ARG A 61 -12.59 -3.51 -9.60
N ILE A 62 -12.65 -2.65 -8.58
CA ILE A 62 -13.45 -2.86 -7.39
C ILE A 62 -14.82 -2.18 -7.52
N LYS A 63 -15.90 -2.97 -7.45
CA LYS A 63 -17.29 -2.48 -7.48
C LYS A 63 -17.90 -2.31 -6.09
N ASP A 64 -17.49 -3.17 -5.15
CA ASP A 64 -18.02 -3.20 -3.80
C ASP A 64 -17.44 -2.08 -2.91
N SER A 65 -18.32 -1.36 -2.22
CA SER A 65 -17.93 -0.18 -1.43
C SER A 65 -17.12 -0.53 -0.18
N ALA A 66 -17.31 -1.72 0.39
CA ALA A 66 -16.49 -2.18 1.51
C ALA A 66 -15.06 -2.47 1.04
N HIS A 67 -14.89 -3.19 -0.06
CA HIS A 67 -13.58 -3.44 -0.66
C HIS A 67 -12.89 -2.15 -1.12
N GLN A 68 -13.63 -1.18 -1.66
CA GLN A 68 -13.09 0.14 -2.01
C GLN A 68 -12.51 0.86 -0.78
N LEU A 69 -13.20 0.80 0.36
CA LEU A 69 -12.70 1.38 1.61
C LEU A 69 -11.42 0.67 2.07
N ILE A 70 -11.37 -0.66 2.01
CA ILE A 70 -10.19 -1.42 2.43
C ILE A 70 -8.98 -1.10 1.54
N ASP A 71 -9.17 -1.09 0.22
CA ASP A 71 -8.10 -0.77 -0.72
C ASP A 71 -7.61 0.67 -0.56
N LYS A 72 -8.53 1.61 -0.25
CA LYS A 72 -8.16 2.99 0.09
C LYS A 72 -7.32 3.08 1.36
N ILE A 73 -7.67 2.34 2.42
CA ILE A 73 -6.86 2.25 3.65
C ILE A 73 -5.46 1.73 3.33
N LYS A 74 -5.37 0.62 2.58
CA LYS A 74 -4.08 0.02 2.20
C LYS A 74 -3.21 1.02 1.43
N THR A 75 -3.80 1.68 0.44
CA THR A 75 -3.13 2.70 -0.37
C THR A 75 -2.58 3.83 0.48
N LEU A 76 -3.40 4.43 1.37
CA LEU A 76 -2.97 5.53 2.24
C LEU A 76 -1.80 5.13 3.14
N ILE A 77 -1.82 3.90 3.66
CA ILE A 77 -0.72 3.36 4.46
C ILE A 77 0.56 3.22 3.63
N ILE A 78 0.46 2.65 2.43
CA ILE A 78 1.60 2.43 1.53
C ILE A 78 2.21 3.76 1.09
N GLU A 79 1.37 4.75 0.75
CA GLU A 79 1.78 6.11 0.42
C GLU A 79 2.54 6.75 1.59
N LYS A 80 1.93 6.76 2.79
CA LYS A 80 2.54 7.36 3.97
C LYS A 80 3.89 6.73 4.35
N ILE A 81 4.04 5.41 4.20
CA ILE A 81 5.30 4.71 4.46
C ILE A 81 6.34 5.02 3.37
N SER A 82 5.91 5.21 2.12
CA SER A 82 6.81 5.49 0.99
C SER A 82 7.42 6.90 1.04
N GLU A 83 6.80 7.84 1.76
CA GLU A 83 7.36 9.17 2.02
C GLU A 83 8.64 9.13 2.86
N LEU A 84 8.86 8.07 3.65
CA LEU A 84 10.01 7.93 4.56
C LEU A 84 10.16 9.11 5.54
N ASP A 85 9.03 9.66 5.97
CA ASP A 85 8.91 10.80 6.89
C ASP A 85 7.78 10.55 7.90
N ILE A 86 7.93 9.47 8.67
CA ILE A 86 7.02 9.11 9.75
C ILE A 86 7.63 9.59 11.06
N ASP A 87 6.94 10.51 11.75
CA ASP A 87 7.32 10.96 13.09
C ASP A 87 7.25 9.84 14.13
N GLU A 88 8.07 9.89 15.18
CA GLU A 88 8.06 8.91 16.27
C GLU A 88 6.68 8.82 16.97
N ASN A 89 5.95 9.94 17.05
CA ASN A 89 4.63 10.03 17.67
C ASN A 89 3.48 9.87 16.66
N PHE A 90 3.78 9.46 15.43
CA PHE A 90 2.75 9.23 14.43
C PHE A 90 1.76 8.16 14.88
N LEU A 91 0.47 8.50 14.82
CA LEU A 91 -0.63 7.59 15.14
C LEU A 91 -1.41 7.25 13.86
N VAL A 92 -1.30 6.00 13.41
CA VAL A 92 -2.04 5.52 12.22
C VAL A 92 -3.55 5.66 12.39
N SER A 93 -4.04 5.57 13.63
CA SER A 93 -5.44 5.76 13.95
C SER A 93 -5.94 7.19 13.67
N GLU A 94 -5.19 8.20 14.10
CA GLU A 94 -5.50 9.60 13.88
C GLU A 94 -5.35 9.98 12.40
N PHE A 95 -4.27 9.51 11.76
CA PHE A 95 -4.03 9.72 10.34
C PHE A 95 -5.19 9.20 9.49
N LEU A 96 -5.60 7.95 9.68
CA LEU A 96 -6.69 7.36 8.91
C LEU A 96 -8.05 7.98 9.25
N SER A 97 -8.31 8.26 10.54
CA SER A 97 -9.60 8.84 10.94
C SER A 97 -9.80 10.24 10.36
N SER A 98 -8.76 11.08 10.41
CA SER A 98 -8.78 12.43 9.86
C SER A 98 -8.87 12.42 8.33
N THR A 99 -8.13 11.52 7.66
CA THR A 99 -8.10 11.43 6.19
C THR A 99 -9.39 10.86 5.60
N LEU A 100 -9.98 9.85 6.24
CA LEU A 100 -11.20 9.18 5.76
C LEU A 100 -12.49 9.73 6.37
N HIS A 101 -12.39 10.69 7.30
CA HIS A 101 -13.51 11.27 8.05
C HIS A 101 -14.42 10.20 8.69
N LYS A 102 -13.80 9.17 9.27
CA LYS A 102 -14.46 8.01 9.90
C LYS A 102 -13.78 7.68 11.22
N ASP A 103 -14.52 7.09 12.14
CA ASP A 103 -13.92 6.65 13.40
C ASP A 103 -13.00 5.44 13.16
N TYR A 104 -11.87 5.40 13.87
CA TYR A 104 -10.88 4.33 13.72
C TYR A 104 -11.44 2.94 14.05
N SER A 105 -12.40 2.85 14.99
CA SER A 105 -12.93 1.56 15.41
C SER A 105 -13.71 0.87 14.28
N SER A 106 -14.47 1.64 13.51
CA SER A 106 -15.21 1.21 12.33
C SER A 106 -14.24 0.84 11.21
N LEU A 107 -13.20 1.65 10.97
CA LEU A 107 -12.16 1.35 9.98
C LEU A 107 -11.43 0.04 10.31
N SER A 108 -10.96 -0.10 11.55
CA SER A 108 -10.23 -1.27 12.03
C SER A 108 -11.09 -2.54 11.98
N LYS A 109 -12.37 -2.45 12.35
CA LYS A 109 -13.32 -3.56 12.26
C LYS A 109 -13.54 -3.99 10.82
N ALA A 110 -13.84 -3.05 9.92
CA ALA A 110 -14.05 -3.35 8.51
C ALA A 110 -12.81 -4.00 7.89
N PHE A 111 -11.62 -3.47 8.19
CA PHE A 111 -10.35 -4.01 7.71
C PHE A 111 -10.12 -5.44 8.19
N SER A 112 -10.22 -5.67 9.50
CA SER A 112 -9.93 -6.98 10.09
C SER A 112 -10.90 -8.07 9.62
N GLN A 113 -12.16 -7.71 9.34
CA GLN A 113 -13.15 -8.63 8.77
C GLN A 113 -12.84 -9.09 7.35
N ASN A 114 -12.10 -8.28 6.58
CA ASN A 114 -11.76 -8.60 5.19
C ASN A 114 -10.34 -9.19 5.05
N GLU A 115 -9.38 -8.72 5.86
CA GLU A 115 -7.95 -9.03 5.68
C GLU A 115 -7.42 -10.09 6.65
N ASN A 116 -8.23 -10.57 7.61
CA ASN A 116 -7.84 -11.54 8.65
C ASN A 116 -6.68 -11.11 9.56
N ILE A 117 -6.21 -9.86 9.46
CA ILE A 117 -5.22 -9.23 10.32
C ILE A 117 -5.74 -7.87 10.77
N THR A 118 -5.25 -7.37 11.89
CA THR A 118 -5.65 -6.02 12.33
C THR A 118 -5.00 -4.96 11.44
N LEU A 119 -5.64 -3.79 11.38
CA LEU A 119 -5.10 -2.66 10.62
C LEU A 119 -3.72 -2.24 11.15
N GLU A 120 -3.53 -2.24 12.46
CA GLU A 120 -2.24 -1.98 13.10
C GLU A 120 -1.18 -3.00 12.67
N GLN A 121 -1.53 -4.29 12.64
CA GLN A 121 -0.63 -5.34 12.17
C GLN A 121 -0.26 -5.13 10.70
N PHE A 122 -1.21 -4.76 9.86
CA PHE A 122 -0.94 -4.44 8.45
C PHE A 122 0.04 -3.25 8.32
N PHE A 123 -0.17 -2.16 9.06
CA PHE A 123 0.75 -1.02 9.08
C PHE A 123 2.18 -1.44 9.46
N ILE A 124 2.31 -2.27 10.50
CA ILE A 124 3.60 -2.85 10.92
C ILE A 124 4.23 -3.67 9.80
N LEU A 125 3.47 -4.58 9.17
CA LEU A 125 3.99 -5.45 8.11
C LEU A 125 4.47 -4.64 6.90
N GLN A 126 3.74 -3.60 6.51
CA GLN A 126 4.15 -2.69 5.43
C GLN A 126 5.45 -1.94 5.78
N LYS A 127 5.60 -1.47 7.03
CA LYS A 127 6.88 -0.88 7.49
C LYS A 127 8.02 -1.89 7.39
N ILE A 128 7.79 -3.16 7.77
CA ILE A 128 8.80 -4.21 7.66
C ILE A 128 9.19 -4.50 6.21
N GLU A 129 8.23 -4.58 5.27
CA GLU A 129 8.58 -4.73 3.86
C GLU A 129 9.36 -3.53 3.31
N LYS A 130 9.06 -2.30 3.76
CA LYS A 130 9.85 -1.12 3.42
C LYS A 130 11.26 -1.17 4.02
N VAL A 131 11.43 -1.65 5.26
CA VAL A 131 12.76 -1.88 5.85
C VAL A 131 13.55 -2.89 5.02
N LYS A 132 12.93 -4.00 4.61
CA LYS A 132 13.59 -5.00 3.74
C LYS A 132 14.05 -4.35 2.43
N GLU A 133 13.21 -3.53 1.82
CA GLU A 133 13.54 -2.78 0.60
C GLU A 133 14.81 -1.91 0.80
N LEU A 134 14.82 -1.04 1.80
CA LEU A 134 15.93 -0.12 2.07
C LEU A 134 17.24 -0.84 2.43
N LEU A 135 17.15 -1.95 3.17
CA LEU A 135 18.32 -2.77 3.53
C LEU A 135 18.97 -3.44 2.32
N LEU A 136 18.18 -3.85 1.33
CA LEU A 136 18.66 -4.54 0.13
C LEU A 136 19.29 -3.58 -0.87
N TYR A 137 18.74 -2.38 -1.02
CA TYR A 137 19.31 -1.36 -1.90
C TYR A 137 20.52 -0.63 -1.31
N ASN A 138 20.86 -0.87 -0.03
CA ASN A 138 21.95 -0.18 0.69
C ASN A 138 21.82 1.35 0.69
N GLU A 139 20.59 1.87 0.61
CA GLU A 139 20.33 3.31 0.50
C GLU A 139 20.40 4.03 1.85
N CYS A 140 20.24 3.31 2.96
CA CYS A 140 20.23 3.86 4.31
C CYS A 140 20.89 2.92 5.33
N THR A 141 21.48 3.52 6.35
CA THR A 141 21.89 2.82 7.58
C THR A 141 20.66 2.45 8.42
N LEU A 142 20.80 1.46 9.30
CA LEU A 142 19.70 1.03 10.17
C LEU A 142 19.19 2.15 11.09
N THR A 143 20.07 3.07 11.48
CA THR A 143 19.73 4.28 12.26
C THR A 143 18.85 5.23 11.46
N GLU A 144 19.21 5.50 10.19
CA GLU A 144 18.39 6.37 9.32
C GLU A 144 17.04 5.73 9.01
N ILE A 145 17.01 4.42 8.76
CA ILE A 145 15.75 3.68 8.54
C ILE A 145 14.84 3.78 9.77
N ALA A 146 15.39 3.62 10.97
CA ALA A 146 14.62 3.74 12.21
C ALA A 146 13.99 5.14 12.34
N GLY A 147 14.78 6.20 12.11
CA GLY A 147 14.28 7.58 12.16
C GLY A 147 13.21 7.87 11.12
N LYS A 148 13.45 7.51 9.85
CA LYS A 148 12.53 7.74 8.72
C LYS A 148 11.17 7.03 8.85
N LEU A 149 11.15 5.92 9.57
CA LEU A 149 9.95 5.11 9.79
C LEU A 149 9.39 5.28 11.21
N GLY A 150 9.79 6.30 11.97
CA GLY A 150 9.22 6.62 13.28
C GLY A 150 9.44 5.54 14.34
N TYR A 151 10.54 4.79 14.27
CA TYR A 151 10.93 3.88 15.35
C TYR A 151 11.73 4.63 16.42
N LYS A 152 11.28 4.55 17.67
CA LYS A 152 11.94 5.15 18.85
C LYS A 152 13.44 4.86 18.99
N SER A 153 13.89 3.73 18.47
CA SER A 153 15.30 3.36 18.47
C SER A 153 15.59 2.27 17.44
N VAL A 154 16.88 2.10 17.13
CA VAL A 154 17.38 0.98 16.32
C VAL A 154 17.04 -0.36 16.96
N GLN A 155 17.03 -0.44 18.29
CA GLN A 155 16.66 -1.64 19.04
C GLN A 155 15.17 -1.97 18.87
N HIS A 156 14.30 -0.95 18.89
CA HIS A 156 12.87 -1.13 18.63
C HIS A 156 12.63 -1.67 17.22
N LEU A 157 13.23 -1.03 16.20
CA LEU A 157 13.19 -1.52 14.82
C LEU A 157 13.70 -2.96 14.71
N SER A 158 14.86 -3.27 15.30
CA SER A 158 15.47 -4.59 15.22
C SER A 158 14.61 -5.69 15.86
N SER A 159 14.01 -5.38 17.01
CA SER A 159 13.08 -6.30 17.70
C SER A 159 11.85 -6.58 16.86
N GLN A 160 11.20 -5.53 16.35
CA GLN A 160 10.01 -5.67 15.51
C GLN A 160 10.32 -6.41 14.21
N PHE A 161 11.44 -6.10 13.55
CA PHE A 161 11.89 -6.79 12.35
C PHE A 161 12.16 -8.27 12.60
N ARG A 162 12.80 -8.62 13.71
CA ARG A 162 13.01 -10.02 14.10
C ARG A 162 11.71 -10.75 14.40
N ASN A 163 10.78 -10.12 15.10
CA ASN A 163 9.48 -10.72 15.39
C ASN A 163 8.68 -11.00 14.11
N SER A 164 8.77 -10.12 13.12
CA SER A 164 8.05 -10.27 11.84
C SER A 164 8.74 -11.20 10.85
N THR A 165 10.07 -11.32 10.88
CA THR A 165 10.83 -12.04 9.84
C THR A 165 11.57 -13.28 10.33
N GLY A 166 11.77 -13.43 11.64
CA GLY A 166 12.62 -14.45 12.25
C GLY A 166 14.11 -14.09 12.32
N PHE A 167 14.54 -13.00 11.68
CA PHE A 167 15.95 -12.60 11.56
C PHE A 167 16.17 -11.17 12.04
N THR A 168 17.36 -10.86 12.56
CA THR A 168 17.76 -9.46 12.74
C THR A 168 17.98 -8.78 11.37
N PRO A 169 17.92 -7.44 11.29
CA PRO A 169 18.23 -6.71 10.06
C PRO A 169 19.59 -7.08 9.44
N THR A 170 20.61 -7.26 10.28
CA THR A 170 21.96 -7.63 9.84
C THR A 170 22.04 -9.06 9.32
N GLU A 171 21.35 -10.02 9.96
CA GLU A 171 21.26 -11.39 9.47
C GLU A 171 20.49 -11.44 8.14
N PHE A 172 19.37 -10.73 8.05
CA PHE A 172 18.56 -10.68 6.83
C PHE A 172 19.37 -10.18 5.62
N LYS A 173 20.19 -9.15 5.80
CA LYS A 173 21.07 -8.59 4.75
C LYS A 173 22.10 -9.60 4.22
N LYS A 174 22.48 -10.61 5.02
CA LYS A 174 23.44 -11.65 4.63
C LYS A 174 22.80 -12.87 3.96
N LEU A 175 21.47 -12.97 3.98
CA LEU A 175 20.78 -14.07 3.31
C LEU A 175 21.01 -14.00 1.80
N LYS A 176 21.10 -15.16 1.13
CA LYS A 176 21.18 -15.22 -0.33
C LYS A 176 19.80 -15.11 -1.00
N VAL A 177 18.75 -15.47 -0.27
CA VAL A 177 17.36 -15.40 -0.69
C VAL A 177 16.63 -14.57 0.33
N HIS A 178 16.04 -13.48 -0.12
CA HIS A 178 15.26 -12.58 0.71
C HIS A 178 13.79 -12.85 0.38
N ASN A 179 13.05 -13.50 1.30
CA ASN A 179 11.62 -13.79 1.18
C ASN A 179 10.80 -12.48 1.33
N ARG A 180 11.01 -11.53 0.41
CA ARG A 180 10.24 -10.29 0.32
C ARG A 180 8.90 -10.62 -0.30
N LYS A 181 7.82 -10.11 0.30
CA LYS A 181 6.50 -10.20 -0.32
C LYS A 181 6.24 -8.92 -1.13
N PRO A 182 5.63 -9.02 -2.32
CA PRO A 182 5.06 -7.86 -3.01
C PRO A 182 4.09 -7.12 -2.07
N LEU A 183 4.05 -5.78 -2.13
CA LEU A 183 3.25 -4.96 -1.18
C LEU A 183 1.75 -5.25 -1.26
N ASP A 184 1.28 -5.66 -2.44
CA ASP A 184 -0.08 -6.10 -2.76
C ASP A 184 -0.41 -7.49 -2.20
N CYS A 185 0.61 -8.27 -1.81
CA CYS A 185 0.50 -9.63 -1.28
C CYS A 185 0.74 -9.73 0.24
N VAL A 186 0.91 -8.59 0.92
CA VAL A 186 1.12 -8.49 2.37
C VAL A 186 -0.21 -8.47 3.12
#